data_AF-A0A970D8X9-F1
#
_entry.id   AF-A0A970D8X9-F1
#
_cell.length_a   1.000
_cell.length_b   1.000
_cell.length_c   1.000
_cell.angle_alpha   90.00
_cell.angle_beta   90.00
_cell.angle_gamma   90.00
#
_symmetry.space_group_name_H-M   'P 1'
#
loop_
_entity.id
_entity.type
_entity.pdbx_description
1 polymer ?
#
loop_
_entity_poly.entity_id
_entity_poly.type
_entity_poly.pdbx_seq_one_letter_code
_entity_poly.pdbx_strand_id
1 'polypeptide(L)'
;MKYKIILIAICINIFLILFPSSVYANSSWHWVTVSPMVILPFAVIFTLFIETASVVKFGKVANSKKVFLIVSLANLLSFIAPYLIRAYRFIPTSGGFSIMAAFNKGPYYMILSGYLILTIIVELPVVYRMLKKETSSKKSLITAILLSNIVTTLLVAVLERVICVGRW
;
A
#
# COMPACT_ATOMS: atom_id res chain seq x y z
N MET A 1 -23.18 15.85 -15.00
CA MET A 1 -23.47 15.28 -13.66
C MET A 1 -23.77 13.79 -13.67
N LYS A 2 -24.62 13.28 -14.58
CA LYS A 2 -24.97 11.85 -14.68
C LYS A 2 -23.77 10.88 -14.71
N TYR A 3 -22.75 11.17 -15.52
CA TYR A 3 -21.53 10.35 -15.60
C TYR A 3 -20.73 10.27 -14.31
N LYS A 4 -20.72 11.34 -13.49
CA LYS A 4 -20.03 11.35 -12.18
C LYS A 4 -20.75 10.44 -11.19
N ILE A 5 -22.08 10.42 -11.21
CA ILE A 5 -22.91 9.58 -10.33
C ILE A 5 -22.75 8.10 -10.69
N ILE A 6 -22.70 7.78 -12.00
CA ILE A 6 -22.46 6.41 -12.47
C ILE A 6 -21.05 5.94 -12.08
N LEU A 7 -20.03 6.80 -12.25
CA LEU A 7 -18.67 6.47 -11.84
C LEU A 7 -18.58 6.21 -10.33
N ILE A 8 -19.23 7.05 -9.52
CA ILE A 8 -19.29 6.87 -8.06
C ILE A 8 -20.00 5.56 -7.69
N ALA A 9 -21.10 5.23 -8.35
CA ALA A 9 -21.82 3.98 -8.12
C ALA A 9 -20.99 2.73 -8.49
N ILE A 10 -20.21 2.80 -9.57
CA ILE A 10 -19.27 1.74 -9.96
C ILE A 10 -18.14 1.62 -8.93
N CYS A 11 -17.55 2.75 -8.50
CA CYS A 11 -16.52 2.76 -7.47
C CYS A 11 -17.04 2.19 -6.14
N ILE A 12 -18.28 2.51 -5.74
CA ILE A 12 -18.92 1.97 -4.52
C ILE A 12 -19.18 0.47 -4.65
N ASN A 13 -19.66 -0.01 -5.80
CA ASN A 13 -19.90 -1.44 -6.00
C ASN A 13 -18.60 -2.25 -6.01
N ILE A 14 -17.57 -1.74 -6.69
CA ILE A 14 -16.22 -2.32 -6.64
C ILE A 14 -15.70 -2.31 -5.19
N PHE A 15 -15.90 -1.22 -4.46
CA PHE A 15 -15.53 -1.10 -3.05
C PHE A 15 -16.23 -2.14 -2.18
N LEU A 16 -17.53 -2.38 -2.37
CA LEU A 16 -18.30 -3.37 -1.60
C LEU A 16 -17.89 -4.82 -1.94
N ILE A 17 -17.53 -5.13 -3.18
CA ILE A 17 -17.07 -6.46 -3.60
C ILE A 17 -15.66 -6.76 -3.06
N LEU A 18 -14.82 -5.73 -2.88
CA LEU A 18 -13.45 -5.85 -2.38
C LEU A 18 -13.35 -5.98 -0.84
N PHE A 19 -14.45 -5.84 -0.11
CA PHE A 19 -14.49 -6.06 1.33
C PHE A 19 -15.16 -7.40 1.64
N PRO A 20 -14.39 -8.49 1.83
CA PRO A 20 -14.97 -9.72 2.34
C PRO A 20 -15.58 -9.44 3.72
N SER A 21 -16.78 -9.98 3.95
CA SER A 21 -17.49 -9.89 5.22
C SER A 21 -16.60 -10.40 6.37
N SER A 22 -16.37 -9.54 7.36
CA SER A 22 -15.62 -9.87 8.57
C SER A 22 -16.40 -10.85 9.43
N VAL A 23 -16.30 -12.15 9.13
CA VAL A 23 -16.78 -13.18 10.05
C VAL A 23 -15.69 -13.42 11.09
N TYR A 24 -15.77 -12.73 12.23
CA TYR A 24 -14.89 -13.03 13.35
C TYR A 24 -15.32 -14.35 13.98
N ALA A 25 -14.66 -15.46 13.62
CA ALA A 25 -14.61 -16.65 14.49
C ALA A 25 -13.44 -17.58 14.14
N ASN A 26 -12.46 -17.62 15.05
CA ASN A 26 -11.54 -18.72 15.36
C ASN A 26 -10.59 -19.24 14.25
N SER A 27 -9.33 -18.79 14.28
CA SER A 27 -8.06 -19.47 13.94
C SER A 27 -7.86 -20.31 12.65
N SER A 28 -8.89 -20.61 11.86
CA SER A 28 -8.83 -21.59 10.76
C SER A 28 -8.54 -20.99 9.37
N TRP A 29 -8.42 -19.65 9.31
CA TRP A 29 -8.18 -18.95 8.05
C TRP A 29 -6.90 -19.44 7.37
N HIS A 30 -7.04 -19.89 6.11
CA HIS A 30 -5.94 -20.29 5.25
C HIS A 30 -6.14 -19.76 3.82
N TRP A 31 -5.02 -19.54 3.13
CA TRP A 31 -5.03 -19.19 1.72
C TRP A 31 -5.38 -20.42 0.88
N VAL A 32 -6.38 -20.30 0.03
CA VAL A 32 -6.83 -21.37 -0.88
C VAL A 32 -6.02 -21.39 -2.18
N THR A 33 -5.46 -20.23 -2.53
CA THR A 33 -4.70 -20.00 -3.78
C THR A 33 -3.24 -19.73 -3.44
N VAL A 34 -2.78 -18.49 -3.58
CA VAL A 34 -1.43 -18.07 -3.21
C VAL A 34 -1.49 -17.17 -1.99
N SER A 35 -0.46 -17.23 -1.15
CA SER A 35 -0.34 -16.30 -0.03
C SER A 35 0.19 -14.94 -0.52
N PRO A 36 -0.15 -13.84 0.18
CA PRO A 36 0.41 -12.52 -0.11
C PRO A 36 1.93 -12.48 -0.14
N MET A 37 2.60 -13.38 0.59
CA MET A 37 4.06 -13.47 0.62
C MET A 37 4.66 -13.76 -0.76
N VAL A 38 3.97 -14.53 -1.60
CA VAL A 38 4.44 -14.88 -2.95
C VAL A 38 4.33 -13.67 -3.89
N ILE A 39 3.30 -12.84 -3.72
CA ILE A 39 3.03 -11.68 -4.58
C ILE A 39 3.81 -10.45 -4.14
N LEU A 40 4.17 -10.37 -2.85
CA LEU A 40 4.86 -9.23 -2.25
C LEU A 40 6.06 -8.71 -3.05
N PRO A 41 7.00 -9.55 -3.55
CA PRO A 41 8.14 -9.04 -4.33
C PRO A 41 7.70 -8.32 -5.61
N PHE A 42 6.68 -8.84 -6.30
CA PHE A 42 6.12 -8.21 -7.49
C PHE A 42 5.44 -6.89 -7.15
N ALA A 43 4.65 -6.87 -6.07
CA ALA A 43 4.00 -5.65 -5.58
C ALA A 43 5.05 -4.56 -5.27
N VAL A 44 6.14 -4.90 -4.58
CA VAL A 44 7.25 -3.97 -4.30
C VAL A 44 7.87 -3.44 -5.59
N ILE A 45 8.19 -4.31 -6.54
CA ILE A 45 8.81 -3.90 -7.82
C ILE A 45 7.91 -2.92 -8.59
N PHE A 46 6.62 -3.25 -8.73
CA PHE A 46 5.67 -2.39 -9.46
C PHE A 46 5.44 -1.06 -8.73
N THR A 47 5.31 -1.08 -7.41
CA THR A 47 5.15 0.14 -6.61
C THR A 47 6.34 1.07 -6.79
N LEU A 48 7.56 0.57 -6.59
CA LEU A 48 8.79 1.35 -6.75
C LEU A 48 8.91 1.92 -8.17
N PHE A 49 8.55 1.13 -9.18
CA PHE A 49 8.57 1.58 -10.57
C PHE A 49 7.59 2.74 -10.81
N ILE A 50 6.32 2.57 -10.43
CA ILE A 50 5.26 3.56 -10.65
C ILE A 50 5.56 4.85 -9.89
N GLU A 51 5.97 4.75 -8.63
CA GLU A 51 6.23 5.92 -7.79
C GLU A 51 7.49 6.67 -8.22
N THR A 52 8.57 5.95 -8.55
CA THR A 52 9.78 6.57 -9.11
C THR A 52 9.46 7.30 -10.41
N ALA A 53 8.76 6.64 -11.33
CA ALA A 53 8.36 7.26 -12.60
C ALA A 53 7.47 8.49 -12.38
N SER A 54 6.55 8.41 -11.42
CA SER A 54 5.65 9.51 -11.07
C SER A 54 6.39 10.72 -10.50
N VAL A 55 7.34 10.50 -9.59
CA VAL A 55 8.13 11.58 -8.97
C VAL A 55 9.12 12.19 -9.97
N VAL A 56 9.74 11.39 -10.85
CA VAL A 56 10.60 11.92 -11.91
C VAL A 56 9.79 12.78 -12.89
N LYS A 57 8.71 12.23 -13.45
CA LYS A 57 7.95 12.86 -14.54
C LYS A 57 7.02 13.97 -14.04
N PHE A 58 6.18 13.68 -13.05
CA PHE A 58 5.19 14.62 -12.53
C PHE A 58 5.72 15.44 -11.36
N GLY A 59 6.62 14.88 -10.55
CA GLY A 59 7.33 15.63 -9.51
C GLY A 59 8.43 16.55 -10.05
N LYS A 60 8.77 16.46 -11.35
CA LYS A 60 9.76 17.29 -12.05
C LYS A 60 11.13 17.27 -11.37
N VAL A 61 11.62 16.07 -11.06
CA VAL A 61 12.96 15.85 -10.47
C VAL A 61 13.84 15.16 -11.51
N ALA A 62 14.92 15.80 -11.91
CA ALA A 62 15.77 15.31 -13.01
C ALA A 62 16.60 14.07 -12.65
N ASN A 63 17.08 13.98 -11.40
CA ASN A 63 17.95 12.89 -10.98
C ASN A 63 17.17 11.61 -10.63
N SER A 64 16.88 10.79 -11.63
CA SER A 64 16.11 9.55 -11.48
C SER A 64 16.72 8.55 -10.51
N LYS A 65 18.06 8.42 -10.47
CA LYS A 65 18.77 7.53 -9.53
C LYS A 65 18.52 7.95 -8.09
N LYS A 66 18.62 9.25 -7.81
CA LYS A 66 18.36 9.78 -6.47
C LYS A 66 16.88 9.63 -6.08
N VAL A 67 15.96 9.87 -7.01
CA VAL A 67 14.52 9.64 -6.79
C VAL A 67 14.28 8.18 -6.41
N PHE A 68 14.81 7.22 -7.18
CA PHE A 68 14.65 5.80 -6.92
C PHE A 68 15.11 5.41 -5.51
N LEU A 69 16.30 5.87 -5.09
CA LEU A 69 16.82 5.58 -3.74
C LEU A 69 15.93 6.16 -2.63
N ILE A 70 15.44 7.39 -2.80
CA ILE A 70 14.60 8.06 -1.81
C ILE A 70 13.21 7.43 -1.74
N VAL A 71 12.61 7.11 -2.87
CA VAL A 71 11.30 6.40 -2.94
C VAL A 71 11.45 5.02 -2.32
N SER A 72 12.52 4.28 -2.64
CA SER A 72 12.79 2.97 -2.03
C SER A 72 12.91 3.04 -0.52
N LEU A 73 13.62 4.05 0.00
CA LEU A 73 13.73 4.27 1.44
C LEU A 73 12.36 4.60 2.06
N ALA A 74 11.59 5.48 1.43
CA ALA A 74 10.26 5.87 1.91
C ALA A 74 9.30 4.68 1.96
N ASN A 75 9.25 3.87 0.90
CA ASN A 75 8.46 2.64 0.86
C ASN A 75 8.88 1.64 1.94
N LEU A 76 10.18 1.45 2.14
CA LEU A 76 10.68 0.55 3.18
C LEU A 76 10.22 1.01 4.57
N LEU A 77 10.33 2.31 4.86
CA LEU A 77 9.85 2.88 6.12
C LEU A 77 8.34 2.73 6.30
N SER A 78 7.55 2.99 5.24
CA SER A 78 6.10 2.82 5.25
C SER A 78 5.68 1.38 5.47
N PHE A 79 6.38 0.45 4.83
CA PHE A 79 6.12 -0.98 4.99
C PHE A 79 6.41 -1.46 6.41
N ILE A 80 7.47 -0.95 7.06
CA ILE A 80 7.86 -1.31 8.43
C ILE A 80 6.96 -0.65 9.49
N ALA A 81 6.49 0.57 9.25
CA ALA A 81 5.70 1.36 10.20
C ALA A 81 4.52 0.61 10.88
N PRO A 82 3.64 -0.12 10.16
CA PRO A 82 2.52 -0.80 10.81
C PRO A 82 2.98 -1.94 11.72
N TYR A 83 4.09 -2.62 11.39
CA TYR A 83 4.65 -3.67 12.23
C TYR A 83 5.25 -3.10 13.52
N LEU A 84 5.90 -1.93 13.45
CA LEU A 84 6.40 -1.23 14.63
C LEU A 84 5.25 -0.80 15.56
N ILE A 85 4.16 -0.26 15.00
CA ILE A 85 2.98 0.11 15.79
C ILE A 85 2.36 -1.11 16.48
N ARG A 86 2.27 -2.25 15.79
CA ARG A 86 1.74 -3.49 16.36
C ARG A 86 2.63 -4.06 17.45
N ALA A 87 3.96 -4.05 17.24
CA ALA A 87 4.94 -4.47 18.22
C ALA A 87 4.87 -3.60 19.48
N TYR A 88 4.83 -2.27 19.32
CA TYR A 88 4.70 -1.32 20.43
C TYR A 88 3.41 -1.52 21.24
N ARG A 89 2.31 -1.88 20.58
CA ARG A 89 1.01 -2.12 21.21
C ARG A 89 0.81 -3.58 21.68
N PHE A 90 1.82 -4.44 21.55
CA PHE A 90 1.74 -5.86 21.90
C PHE A 90 0.51 -6.57 21.30
N ILE A 91 0.14 -6.26 20.06
CA ILE A 91 -1.01 -6.87 19.38
C ILE A 91 -0.57 -8.20 18.72
N PRO A 92 -1.08 -9.37 19.15
CA PRO A 92 -0.71 -10.65 18.56
C PRO A 92 -1.20 -10.78 17.10
N THR A 93 -0.50 -11.57 16.28
CA THR A 93 -0.90 -11.93 14.90
C THR A 93 -1.79 -13.16 14.84
N SER A 94 -1.53 -14.16 15.69
CA SER A 94 -2.27 -15.43 15.69
C SER A 94 -2.06 -16.18 17.00
N GLY A 95 -2.54 -15.64 18.12
CA GLY A 95 -2.31 -16.20 19.46
C GLY A 95 -0.87 -16.05 19.98
N GLY A 96 -0.01 -15.32 19.27
CA GLY A 96 1.38 -15.01 19.65
C GLY A 96 2.01 -13.92 18.78
N PHE A 97 3.30 -13.64 19.00
CA PHE A 97 4.09 -12.64 18.28
C PHE A 97 4.90 -13.27 17.15
N SER A 98 4.26 -13.54 16.01
CA SER A 98 4.98 -14.04 14.82
C SER A 98 4.73 -13.13 13.63
N ILE A 99 5.80 -12.55 13.08
CA ILE A 99 5.75 -11.72 11.86
C ILE A 99 5.27 -12.58 10.68
N MET A 100 5.79 -13.80 10.57
CA MET A 100 5.43 -14.74 9.51
C MET A 100 3.96 -15.16 9.55
N ALA A 101 3.37 -15.19 10.75
CA ALA A 101 1.95 -15.44 10.90
C ALA A 101 1.09 -14.31 10.30
N ALA A 102 1.60 -13.07 10.23
CA ALA A 102 0.88 -11.97 9.57
C ALA A 102 0.64 -12.22 8.07
N PHE A 103 1.41 -13.10 7.43
CA PHE A 103 1.24 -13.41 6.02
C PHE A 103 0.51 -14.73 5.78
N ASN A 104 0.43 -15.60 6.78
CA ASN A 104 -0.03 -16.98 6.63
C ASN A 104 -1.27 -17.33 7.45
N LYS A 105 -1.62 -16.55 8.47
CA LYS A 105 -2.71 -16.85 9.41
C LYS A 105 -3.61 -15.63 9.56
N GLY A 106 -4.89 -15.76 9.22
CA GLY A 106 -5.86 -14.67 9.25
C GLY A 106 -5.88 -13.82 7.98
N PRO A 107 -6.94 -13.02 7.76
CA PRO A 107 -7.13 -12.20 6.55
C PRO A 107 -6.26 -10.93 6.56
N TYR A 108 -4.99 -11.07 6.92
CA TYR A 108 -4.01 -9.99 6.92
C TYR A 108 -3.42 -9.83 5.51
N TYR A 109 -4.18 -9.13 4.69
CA TYR A 109 -3.71 -8.60 3.41
C TYR A 109 -2.55 -7.60 3.62
N MET A 110 -1.63 -7.50 2.65
CA MET A 110 -0.55 -6.50 2.58
C MET A 110 -1.11 -5.09 2.74
N ILE A 111 -2.29 -4.82 2.18
CA ILE A 111 -2.96 -3.52 2.28
C ILE A 111 -4.27 -3.65 3.06
N LEU A 112 -4.19 -3.25 4.33
CA LEU A 112 -5.33 -2.98 5.19
C LEU A 112 -5.88 -1.57 4.96
N SER A 113 -7.11 -1.30 5.39
CA SER A 113 -7.78 -0.01 5.21
C SER A 113 -7.01 1.19 5.79
N GLY A 114 -6.25 0.98 6.87
CA GLY A 114 -5.39 2.03 7.45
C GLY A 114 -4.02 2.20 6.77
N TYR A 115 -3.64 1.30 5.85
CA TYR A 115 -2.30 1.28 5.26
C TYR A 115 -2.04 2.52 4.41
N LEU A 116 -2.98 2.91 3.54
CA LEU A 116 -2.84 4.11 2.70
C LEU A 116 -2.52 5.37 3.51
N ILE A 117 -3.23 5.58 4.62
CA ILE A 117 -3.06 6.77 5.46
C ILE A 117 -1.66 6.74 6.09
N LEU A 118 -1.24 5.58 6.59
CA LEU A 118 0.07 5.42 7.20
C LEU A 118 1.20 5.62 6.18
N THR A 119 1.06 5.06 4.98
CA THR A 119 2.01 5.24 3.87
C THR A 119 2.10 6.72 3.50
N ILE A 120 0.98 7.43 3.35
CA ILE A 120 1.01 8.89 3.09
C ILE A 120 1.69 9.66 4.23
N ILE A 121 1.40 9.32 5.50
CA ILE A 121 2.01 9.96 6.67
C ILE A 121 3.54 9.77 6.69
N VAL A 122 4.05 8.65 6.19
CA VAL A 122 5.49 8.35 6.19
C VAL A 122 6.17 8.81 4.90
N GLU A 123 5.65 8.46 3.73
CA GLU A 123 6.29 8.77 2.45
C GLU A 123 6.27 10.24 2.11
N LEU A 124 5.14 10.92 2.34
CA LEU A 124 5.02 12.33 2.00
C LEU A 124 6.11 13.17 2.66
N PRO A 125 6.33 13.13 4.00
CA PRO A 125 7.38 13.93 4.60
C PRO A 125 8.79 13.46 4.19
N VAL A 126 9.04 12.16 4.05
CA VAL A 126 10.37 11.63 3.68
C VAL A 126 10.75 12.09 2.27
N VAL A 127 9.91 11.76 1.27
CA VAL A 127 10.19 12.08 -0.13
C VAL A 127 10.21 13.59 -0.35
N TYR A 128 9.24 14.33 0.22
CA TYR A 128 9.20 15.78 0.09
C TYR A 128 10.43 16.45 0.72
N ARG A 129 10.82 16.08 1.95
CA ARG A 129 11.95 16.73 2.63
C ARG A 129 13.26 16.51 1.88
N MET A 130 13.45 15.33 1.30
CA MET A 130 14.68 14.96 0.59
C MET A 130 14.74 15.48 -0.85
N LEU A 131 13.60 15.66 -1.54
CA LEU A 131 13.55 16.08 -2.95
C LEU A 131 13.07 17.52 -3.19
N LYS A 132 12.54 18.24 -2.19
CA LYS A 132 12.01 19.61 -2.36
C LYS A 132 13.00 20.64 -2.93
N LYS A 133 14.31 20.36 -2.86
CA LYS A 133 15.37 21.23 -3.39
C LYS A 133 15.67 20.95 -4.87
N GLU A 134 15.25 19.81 -5.40
CA GLU A 134 15.55 19.36 -6.76
C GLU A 134 14.33 19.42 -7.69
N THR A 135 13.14 19.57 -7.12
CA THR A 135 11.92 19.76 -7.91
C THR A 135 11.81 21.18 -8.45
N SER A 136 11.37 21.31 -9.70
CA SER A 136 11.00 22.61 -10.27
C SER A 136 9.67 23.15 -9.68
N SER A 137 8.84 22.31 -9.05
CA SER A 137 7.57 22.73 -8.46
C SER A 137 7.19 21.88 -7.26
N LYS A 138 7.22 22.51 -6.07
CA LYS A 138 6.83 21.87 -4.79
C LYS A 138 5.39 21.32 -4.82
N LYS A 139 4.46 22.05 -5.45
CA LYS A 139 3.06 21.59 -5.60
C LYS A 139 3.00 20.31 -6.43
N SER A 140 3.73 20.28 -7.55
CA SER A 140 3.82 19.13 -8.45
C SER A 140 4.44 17.90 -7.77
N LEU A 141 5.45 18.12 -6.92
CA LEU A 141 6.06 17.05 -6.12
C LEU A 141 5.07 16.47 -5.11
N ILE A 142 4.36 17.31 -4.35
CA ILE A 142 3.34 16.85 -3.38
C ILE A 142 2.23 16.06 -4.09
N THR A 143 1.69 16.58 -5.20
CA THR A 143 0.64 15.89 -5.95
C THR A 143 1.13 14.58 -6.55
N ALA A 144 2.37 14.53 -7.05
CA ALA A 144 2.96 13.29 -7.57
C ALA A 144 3.10 12.23 -6.48
N ILE A 145 3.60 12.58 -5.29
CA ILE A 145 3.72 11.64 -4.16
C ILE A 145 2.34 11.13 -3.76
N LEU A 146 1.38 12.03 -3.50
CA LEU A 146 0.03 11.64 -3.07
C LEU A 146 -0.68 10.75 -4.10
N LEU A 147 -0.71 11.16 -5.37
CA LEU A 147 -1.41 10.41 -6.40
C LEU A 147 -0.77 9.05 -6.67
N SER A 148 0.56 8.99 -6.71
CA SER A 148 1.25 7.72 -6.96
C SER A 148 1.00 6.72 -5.83
N ASN A 149 1.12 7.14 -4.57
CA ASN A 149 0.81 6.31 -3.40
C ASN A 149 -0.64 5.80 -3.40
N ILE A 150 -1.61 6.66 -3.73
CA ILE A 150 -3.03 6.25 -3.83
C ILE A 150 -3.18 5.18 -4.93
N VAL A 151 -2.62 5.43 -6.11
CA VAL A 151 -2.74 4.51 -7.25
C VAL A 151 -2.06 3.17 -6.97
N THR A 152 -0.82 3.16 -6.46
CA THR A 152 -0.09 1.93 -6.16
C THR A 152 -0.78 1.13 -5.05
N THR A 153 -1.25 1.81 -4.01
CA THR A 153 -1.99 1.17 -2.93
C THR A 153 -3.28 0.52 -3.43
N LEU A 154 -4.07 1.23 -4.25
CA LEU A 154 -5.29 0.67 -4.82
C LEU A 154 -4.99 -0.50 -5.78
N LEU A 155 -3.96 -0.37 -6.61
CA LEU A 155 -3.53 -1.43 -7.52
C LEU A 155 -3.17 -2.70 -6.75
N VAL A 156 -2.30 -2.60 -5.75
CA VAL A 156 -1.89 -3.74 -4.93
C VAL A 156 -3.09 -4.30 -4.16
N ALA A 157 -3.95 -3.46 -3.61
CA ALA A 157 -5.16 -3.90 -2.90
C ALA A 157 -6.10 -4.73 -3.78
N VAL A 158 -6.30 -4.30 -5.04
CA VAL A 158 -7.14 -5.01 -6.01
C VAL A 158 -6.48 -6.31 -6.45
N LEU A 159 -5.21 -6.26 -6.88
CA LEU A 159 -4.48 -7.45 -7.33
C LEU A 159 -4.41 -8.51 -6.23
N GLU A 160 -4.13 -8.09 -5.00
CA GLU A 160 -4.08 -8.98 -3.86
C GLU A 160 -5.43 -9.64 -3.58
N ARG A 161 -6.55 -8.91 -3.63
CA ARG A 161 -7.89 -9.49 -3.40
C ARG A 161 -8.37 -10.41 -4.52
N VAL A 162 -7.89 -10.20 -5.74
CA VAL A 162 -8.19 -11.05 -6.89
C VAL A 162 -7.37 -12.34 -6.85
N ILE A 163 -6.09 -12.25 -6.46
CA ILE A 163 -5.14 -13.37 -6.56
C ILE A 163 -5.05 -14.17 -5.24
N CYS A 164 -5.05 -13.49 -4.09
CA CYS A 164 -4.99 -14.12 -2.76
C CYS A 164 -6.40 -14.37 -2.23
N VAL A 165 -7.01 -15.48 -2.64
CA VAL A 165 -8.30 -15.92 -2.10
C VAL A 165 -8.06 -16.78 -0.86
N GLY A 166 -8.62 -16.36 0.28
CA GLY A 166 -8.62 -17.14 1.52
C GLY A 166 -10.02 -17.54 1.96
N ARG A 167 -10.09 -18.56 2.82
CA ARG A 167 -11.32 -19.05 3.45
C ARG A 167 -11.07 -19.33 4.93
N TRP A 168 -12.14 -19.27 5.71
CA TRP A 168 -12.17 -19.72 7.11
C TRP A 168 -12.09 -21.24 7.18
#